data_AF-A0A4S9NW63-F1
#
_entry.id   AF-A0A4S9NW63-F1
#
_cell.length_a   1.000
_cell.length_b   1.000
_cell.length_c   1.000
_cell.angle_alpha   90.00
_cell.angle_beta   90.00
_cell.angle_gamma   90.00
#
_symmetry.space_group_name_H-M   'P 1'
#
loop_
_entity.id
_entity.type
_entity.pdbx_description
1 polymer ?
#
loop_
_entity_poly.entity_id
_entity_poly.type
_entity_poly.pdbx_seq_one_letter_code
_entity_poly.pdbx_strand_id
1 'polypeptide(L)'
;MSSTTSDVPVLLLKTKSIPADGYQDIFAGWNNYNPTFLPVLEHRFREDALAWLKTITTGSGFNNSDTTVDAESSFGGIIFTSQRAVEAFTSIVESLDPPTRDQLLPEALPLYVVGPATARGLRSLGLRCPIIGEETGNGAALAAFMLDHYNRLPATQTVRQNRKLPLLFLVGEVRRDIIPRSLQSSDLLEEARIGVHEVVIYETCEMASFHIDFSRALSENVASGAQEQWVVVFSPQGCKAMLDCLGWLDESGRYKSDATDSSTMTTYVATIGPTTRDYLIKEFGFEPHVSAEKPSPEGIYAAIENYRTTNVTTQL
;
A
#
# COMPACT_ATOMS: atom_id res chain seq x y z
N MET A 1 24.81 36.10 23.72
CA MET A 1 23.42 35.64 23.92
C MET A 1 23.16 34.61 22.84
N SER A 2 23.03 33.34 23.19
CA SER A 2 22.72 32.28 22.22
C SER A 2 21.26 32.49 21.81
N SER A 3 21.01 33.00 20.60
CA SER A 3 19.67 32.99 20.02
C SER A 3 19.37 31.53 19.69
N THR A 4 18.72 30.82 20.60
CA THR A 4 18.14 29.52 20.28
C THR A 4 17.05 29.78 19.25
N THR A 5 17.38 29.58 17.97
CA THR A 5 16.40 29.53 16.89
C THR A 5 15.34 28.50 17.27
N SER A 6 14.09 28.92 17.35
CA SER A 6 12.98 28.02 17.68
C SER A 6 12.94 26.87 16.69
N ASP A 7 12.67 25.66 17.18
CA ASP A 7 12.50 24.51 16.30
C ASP A 7 11.32 24.76 15.35
N VAL A 8 11.47 24.31 14.10
CA VAL A 8 10.45 24.39 13.06
C VAL A 8 9.88 23.00 12.84
N PRO A 9 8.63 22.73 13.28
CA PRO A 9 8.01 21.44 13.08
C PRO A 9 7.81 21.12 11.59
N VAL A 10 8.05 19.86 11.23
CA VAL A 10 7.80 19.35 9.88
C VAL A 10 6.94 18.09 9.98
N LEU A 11 5.64 18.24 9.73
CA LEU A 11 4.68 17.14 9.70
C LEU A 11 4.79 16.41 8.36
N LEU A 12 5.40 15.23 8.38
CA LEU A 12 5.60 14.36 7.21
C LEU A 12 4.41 13.41 7.09
N LEU A 13 3.54 13.64 6.11
CA LEU A 13 2.33 12.85 5.88
C LEU A 13 2.62 11.51 5.17
N LYS A 14 3.43 10.67 5.83
CA LYS A 14 3.82 9.33 5.39
C LYS A 14 4.16 8.44 6.58
N THR A 15 4.10 7.13 6.34
CA THR A 15 4.66 6.14 7.26
C THR A 15 6.19 6.23 7.27
N LYS A 16 6.79 6.26 8.46
CA LYS A 16 8.25 6.24 8.62
C LYS A 16 8.84 4.93 8.09
N SER A 17 9.86 5.03 7.24
CA SER A 17 10.61 3.88 6.73
C SER A 17 11.56 3.33 7.79
N ILE A 18 11.75 2.00 7.80
CA ILE A 18 12.58 1.28 8.78
C ILE A 18 13.57 0.40 7.98
N PRO A 19 14.86 0.32 8.36
CA PRO A 19 15.47 0.84 9.59
C PRO A 19 15.86 2.32 9.56
N ALA A 20 15.90 2.96 8.39
CA ALA A 20 16.26 4.36 8.21
C ALA A 20 15.27 5.07 7.27
N ASP A 21 15.10 6.37 7.46
CA ASP A 21 14.24 7.22 6.64
C ASP A 21 14.98 8.51 6.27
N GLY A 22 15.25 8.72 4.98
CA GLY A 22 16.02 9.88 4.53
C GLY A 22 15.37 11.23 4.87
N TYR A 23 14.05 11.29 5.07
CA TYR A 23 13.39 12.52 5.54
C TYR A 23 13.69 12.79 7.01
N GLN A 24 13.81 11.76 7.85
CA GLN A 24 14.29 11.93 9.22
C GLN A 24 15.71 12.49 9.20
N ASP A 25 16.58 11.89 8.40
CA ASP A 25 18.01 12.23 8.37
C ASP A 25 18.23 13.67 7.92
N ILE A 26 17.52 14.12 6.87
CA ILE A 26 17.71 15.47 6.34
C ILE A 26 17.06 16.55 7.22
N PHE A 27 15.86 16.32 7.75
CA PHE A 27 15.20 17.33 8.57
C PHE A 27 15.76 17.39 9.99
N ALA A 28 16.07 16.26 10.63
CA ALA A 28 16.70 16.30 11.95
C ALA A 28 18.16 16.78 11.91
N GLY A 29 18.81 16.74 10.73
CA GLY A 29 20.22 17.11 10.58
C GLY A 29 20.50 18.60 10.39
N TRP A 30 19.52 19.42 9.99
CA TRP A 30 19.75 20.78 9.49
C TRP A 30 18.68 21.80 9.94
N ASN A 31 19.09 23.06 10.15
CA ASN A 31 18.23 24.25 10.31
C ASN A 31 17.10 24.17 11.37
N ASN A 32 17.34 23.46 12.48
CA ASN A 32 16.40 23.31 13.61
C ASN A 32 15.02 22.76 13.19
N TYR A 33 14.96 21.96 12.13
CA TYR A 33 13.74 21.26 11.78
C TYR A 33 13.47 20.10 12.73
N ASN A 34 12.21 19.90 13.09
CA ASN A 34 11.75 18.81 13.94
C ASN A 34 10.72 17.94 13.19
N PRO A 35 11.15 16.85 12.52
CA PRO A 35 10.26 16.03 11.71
C PRO A 35 9.39 15.08 12.55
N THR A 36 8.08 15.10 12.30
CA THR A 36 7.09 14.17 12.87
C THR A 36 6.41 13.40 11.76
N PHE A 37 6.44 12.07 11.82
CA PHE A 37 5.80 11.21 10.82
C PHE A 37 4.35 10.94 11.21
N LEU A 38 3.43 11.25 10.31
CA LEU A 38 2.00 11.04 10.46
C LEU A 38 1.53 10.13 9.31
N PRO A 39 1.40 8.82 9.57
CA PRO A 39 0.89 7.88 8.58
C PRO A 39 -0.52 8.27 8.12
N VAL A 40 -0.70 8.35 6.81
CA VAL A 40 -2.00 8.70 6.19
C VAL A 40 -2.73 7.47 5.69
N LEU A 41 -1.98 6.43 5.31
CA LEU A 41 -2.53 5.24 4.69
C LEU A 41 -2.36 4.04 5.61
N GLU A 42 -3.39 3.20 5.65
CA GLU A 42 -3.32 1.88 6.26
C GLU A 42 -3.80 0.81 5.29
N HIS A 43 -3.30 -0.40 5.48
CA HIS A 43 -3.80 -1.57 4.77
C HIS A 43 -4.78 -2.31 5.65
N ARG A 44 -6.03 -2.42 5.19
CA ARG A 44 -7.08 -3.13 5.91
C ARG A 44 -7.42 -4.43 5.20
N PHE A 45 -7.46 -5.52 5.95
CA PHE A 45 -7.94 -6.79 5.41
C PHE A 45 -9.46 -6.77 5.25
N ARG A 46 -9.94 -7.38 4.17
CA ARG A 46 -11.38 -7.55 3.91
C ARG A 46 -11.88 -8.79 4.64
N GLU A 47 -12.58 -8.57 5.76
CA GLU A 47 -13.09 -9.65 6.62
C GLU A 47 -13.98 -10.65 5.87
N ASP A 48 -14.81 -10.16 4.94
CA ASP A 48 -15.66 -11.01 4.11
C ASP A 48 -14.85 -11.90 3.16
N ALA A 49 -13.80 -11.35 2.56
CA ALA A 49 -12.87 -12.08 1.71
C ALA A 49 -12.04 -13.10 2.51
N LEU A 50 -11.60 -12.75 3.72
CA LEU A 50 -10.90 -13.67 4.62
C LEU A 50 -11.80 -14.81 5.08
N ALA A 51 -13.06 -14.53 5.43
CA ALA A 51 -14.03 -15.55 5.79
C ALA A 51 -14.32 -16.51 4.63
N TRP A 52 -14.46 -15.98 3.41
CA TRP A 52 -14.59 -16.78 2.21
C TRP A 52 -13.34 -17.64 1.96
N LEU A 53 -12.14 -17.06 2.05
CA LEU A 53 -10.89 -17.77 1.83
C LEU A 53 -10.68 -18.89 2.86
N LYS A 54 -11.08 -18.64 4.12
CA LYS A 54 -11.10 -19.66 5.17
C LYS A 54 -12.04 -20.79 4.80
N THR A 55 -13.26 -20.48 4.34
CA THR A 55 -14.25 -21.47 3.92
C THR A 55 -13.72 -22.36 2.78
N ILE A 56 -13.11 -21.75 1.75
CA ILE A 56 -12.48 -22.49 0.64
C ILE A 56 -11.35 -23.39 1.13
N THR A 57 -10.48 -22.86 2.00
CA THR A 57 -9.34 -23.61 2.53
C THR A 57 -9.82 -24.80 3.36
N THR A 58 -10.78 -24.60 4.28
CA THR A 58 -11.34 -25.68 5.12
C THR A 58 -12.23 -26.65 4.37
N GLY A 59 -12.84 -26.21 3.27
CA GLY A 59 -13.71 -27.01 2.41
C GLY A 59 -12.97 -27.85 1.38
N SER A 60 -11.66 -28.12 1.56
CA SER A 60 -10.83 -28.89 0.64
C SER A 60 -10.72 -28.28 -0.76
N GLY A 61 -10.88 -26.95 -0.91
CA GLY A 61 -10.81 -26.26 -2.21
C GLY A 61 -9.46 -26.39 -2.93
N PHE A 62 -8.40 -26.74 -2.22
CA PHE A 62 -7.07 -27.02 -2.81
C PHE A 62 -6.70 -28.50 -2.82
N ASN A 63 -7.55 -29.36 -2.26
CA ASN A 63 -7.31 -30.79 -2.24
C ASN A 63 -7.93 -31.46 -3.48
N ASN A 64 -7.08 -32.00 -4.34
CA ASN A 64 -7.47 -32.68 -5.57
C ASN A 64 -7.90 -34.15 -5.40
N SER A 65 -7.80 -34.72 -4.20
CA SER A 65 -8.21 -36.11 -3.94
C SER A 65 -9.70 -36.26 -3.62
N ASP A 66 -10.39 -35.17 -3.29
CA ASP A 66 -11.80 -35.22 -2.87
C ASP A 66 -12.74 -34.84 -4.02
N THR A 67 -13.35 -35.86 -4.63
CA THR A 67 -14.28 -35.70 -5.77
C THR A 67 -15.64 -35.14 -5.38
N THR A 68 -15.90 -34.93 -4.08
CA THR A 68 -17.18 -34.40 -3.58
C THR A 68 -17.24 -32.87 -3.55
N VAL A 69 -16.09 -32.20 -3.63
CA VAL A 69 -16.00 -30.73 -3.68
C VAL A 69 -16.33 -30.23 -5.08
N ASP A 70 -17.20 -29.21 -5.15
CA ASP A 70 -17.59 -28.57 -6.41
C ASP A 70 -16.37 -28.05 -7.18
N ALA A 71 -16.34 -28.30 -8.49
CA ALA A 71 -15.30 -27.81 -9.38
C ALA A 71 -15.21 -26.28 -9.37
N GLU A 72 -16.32 -25.58 -9.07
CA GLU A 72 -16.36 -24.12 -9.00
C GLU A 72 -15.67 -23.54 -7.76
N SER A 73 -15.46 -24.35 -6.72
CA SER A 73 -14.75 -23.96 -5.49
C SER A 73 -13.36 -24.60 -5.37
N SER A 74 -12.85 -25.14 -6.48
CA SER A 74 -11.59 -25.88 -6.53
C SER A 74 -10.50 -25.10 -7.27
N PHE A 75 -9.29 -25.06 -6.72
CA PHE A 75 -8.17 -24.29 -7.27
C PHE A 75 -6.92 -25.16 -7.38
N GLY A 76 -6.19 -25.02 -8.49
CA GLY A 76 -4.94 -25.76 -8.72
C GLY A 76 -3.68 -25.04 -8.28
N GLY A 77 -3.80 -23.86 -7.65
CA GLY A 77 -2.67 -23.08 -7.16
C GLY A 77 -3.12 -21.72 -6.63
N ILE A 78 -2.22 -21.04 -5.92
CA ILE A 78 -2.46 -19.72 -5.35
C ILE A 78 -1.40 -18.74 -5.85
N ILE A 79 -1.80 -17.52 -6.19
CA ILE A 79 -0.93 -16.45 -6.67
C ILE A 79 -0.84 -15.34 -5.61
N PHE A 80 0.38 -14.93 -5.29
CA PHE A 80 0.69 -13.83 -4.37
C PHE A 80 1.60 -12.80 -5.04
N THR A 81 1.15 -11.55 -5.13
CA THR A 81 1.99 -10.44 -5.65
C THR A 81 2.35 -9.39 -4.62
N SER A 82 2.00 -9.60 -3.34
CA SER A 82 2.35 -8.67 -2.26
C SER A 82 2.56 -9.41 -0.94
N GLN A 83 3.40 -8.83 -0.07
CA GLN A 83 3.59 -9.33 1.30
C GLN A 83 2.30 -9.22 2.13
N ARG A 84 1.46 -8.21 1.88
CA ARG A 84 0.16 -8.06 2.55
C ARG A 84 -0.77 -9.23 2.23
N ALA A 85 -0.74 -9.73 0.99
CA ALA A 85 -1.52 -10.90 0.63
C ALA A 85 -1.06 -12.16 1.38
N VAL A 86 0.24 -12.29 1.61
CA VAL A 86 0.82 -13.36 2.40
C VAL A 86 0.37 -13.27 3.86
N GLU A 87 0.40 -12.08 4.47
CA GLU A 87 -0.04 -11.88 5.86
C GLU A 87 -1.52 -12.22 6.08
N ALA A 88 -2.39 -11.82 5.15
CA ALA A 88 -3.80 -12.20 5.20
C ALA A 88 -3.96 -13.73 5.16
N PHE A 89 -3.21 -14.41 4.29
CA PHE A 89 -3.20 -15.86 4.21
C PHE A 89 -2.59 -16.53 5.46
N THR A 90 -1.56 -15.94 6.06
CA THR A 90 -0.95 -16.40 7.32
C THR A 90 -2.00 -16.56 8.42
N SER A 91 -2.90 -15.58 8.59
CA SER A 91 -3.96 -15.65 9.61
C SER A 91 -4.86 -16.88 9.48
N ILE A 92 -5.06 -17.36 8.25
CA ILE A 92 -5.87 -18.55 7.95
C ILE A 92 -5.06 -19.80 8.27
N VAL A 93 -3.81 -19.86 7.79
CA VAL A 93 -2.90 -20.98 8.00
C VAL A 93 -2.63 -21.23 9.48
N GLU A 94 -2.38 -20.17 10.26
CA GLU A 94 -2.12 -20.25 11.70
C GLU A 94 -3.36 -20.66 12.51
N SER A 95 -4.57 -20.50 11.94
CA SER A 95 -5.80 -20.97 12.57
C SER A 95 -6.05 -22.49 12.41
N LEU A 96 -5.22 -23.18 11.64
CA LEU A 96 -5.31 -24.62 11.36
C LEU A 96 -4.24 -25.39 12.14
N ASP A 97 -4.58 -26.56 12.67
CA ASP A 97 -3.57 -27.46 13.23
C ASP A 97 -2.67 -28.05 12.12
N PRO A 98 -1.40 -28.39 12.41
CA PRO A 98 -0.45 -28.80 11.36
C PRO A 98 -0.89 -30.01 10.52
N PRO A 99 -1.49 -31.08 11.08
CA PRO A 99 -2.04 -32.19 10.29
C PRO A 99 -3.13 -31.74 9.30
N THR A 100 -4.10 -30.95 9.78
CA THR A 100 -5.17 -30.40 8.94
C THR A 100 -4.61 -29.48 7.86
N ARG A 101 -3.61 -28.67 8.18
CA ARG A 101 -2.94 -27.77 7.23
C ARG A 101 -2.30 -28.55 6.08
N ASP A 102 -1.55 -29.60 6.37
CA ASP A 102 -0.87 -30.41 5.33
C ASP A 102 -1.88 -31.19 4.47
N GLN A 103 -3.06 -31.52 5.00
CA GLN A 103 -4.16 -32.13 4.25
C GLN A 103 -4.87 -31.12 3.32
N LEU A 104 -5.15 -29.91 3.82
CA LEU A 104 -5.89 -28.88 3.09
C LEU A 104 -5.00 -28.11 2.10
N LEU A 105 -3.70 -28.04 2.33
CA LEU A 105 -2.70 -27.40 1.50
C LEU A 105 -1.63 -28.42 1.09
N PRO A 106 -1.93 -29.29 0.10
CA PRO A 106 -1.07 -30.41 -0.24
C PRO A 106 0.27 -29.96 -0.85
N GLU A 107 1.29 -30.81 -0.75
CA GLU A 107 2.62 -30.59 -1.32
C GLU A 107 2.61 -30.39 -2.85
N ALA A 108 1.59 -30.88 -3.54
CA ALA A 108 1.42 -30.66 -4.97
C ALA A 108 0.86 -29.28 -5.33
N LEU A 109 0.41 -28.46 -4.36
CA LEU A 109 -0.22 -27.17 -4.61
C LEU A 109 0.85 -26.07 -4.83
N PRO A 110 1.00 -25.51 -6.05
CA PRO A 110 1.94 -24.42 -6.29
C PRO A 110 1.48 -23.10 -5.67
N LEU A 111 2.40 -22.44 -4.97
CA LEU A 111 2.28 -21.05 -4.52
C LEU A 111 3.15 -20.17 -5.41
N TYR A 112 2.52 -19.46 -6.34
CA TYR A 112 3.19 -18.55 -7.27
C TYR A 112 3.41 -17.19 -6.61
N VAL A 113 4.63 -16.66 -6.67
CA VAL A 113 4.99 -15.43 -5.99
C VAL A 113 5.74 -14.46 -6.89
N VAL A 114 5.55 -13.16 -6.66
CA VAL A 114 6.44 -12.12 -7.21
C VAL A 114 7.40 -11.64 -6.13
N GLY A 115 8.69 -11.81 -6.38
CA GLY A 115 9.77 -11.21 -5.62
C GLY A 115 10.20 -11.98 -4.36
N PRO A 116 11.47 -11.87 -3.95
CA PRO A 116 12.01 -12.59 -2.78
C PRO A 116 11.32 -12.25 -1.45
N ALA A 117 10.79 -11.04 -1.29
CA ALA A 117 10.14 -10.62 -0.05
C ALA A 117 8.84 -11.39 0.21
N THR A 118 8.00 -11.50 -0.83
CA THR A 118 6.76 -12.29 -0.79
C THR A 118 7.06 -13.77 -0.54
N ALA A 119 8.08 -14.32 -1.22
CA ALA A 119 8.50 -15.70 -1.06
C ALA A 119 8.96 -16.01 0.37
N ARG A 120 9.77 -15.12 0.97
CA ARG A 120 10.22 -15.26 2.37
C ARG A 120 9.06 -15.32 3.36
N GLY A 121 8.04 -14.46 3.19
CA GLY A 121 6.86 -14.47 4.05
C GLY A 121 6.07 -15.79 3.98
N LEU A 122 5.99 -16.42 2.81
CA LEU A 122 5.34 -17.73 2.70
C LEU A 122 6.21 -18.86 3.28
N ARG A 123 7.53 -18.80 3.08
CA ARG A 123 8.46 -19.80 3.66
C ARG A 123 8.42 -19.82 5.18
N SER A 124 8.21 -18.68 5.84
CA SER A 124 8.10 -18.65 7.31
C SER A 124 6.88 -19.41 7.85
N LEU A 125 5.89 -19.72 7.01
CA LEU A 125 4.76 -20.56 7.40
C LEU A 125 5.13 -22.05 7.49
N GLY A 126 6.26 -22.47 6.92
CA GLY A 126 6.68 -23.87 6.94
C GLY A 126 5.72 -24.81 6.21
N LEU A 127 4.99 -24.33 5.20
CA LEU A 127 4.14 -25.14 4.33
C LEU A 127 4.99 -26.09 3.47
N ARG A 128 4.45 -27.27 3.13
CA ARG A 128 5.09 -28.20 2.19
C ARG A 128 4.92 -27.78 0.72
N CYS A 129 4.04 -26.83 0.46
CA CYS A 129 3.74 -26.34 -0.88
C CYS A 129 4.99 -25.72 -1.55
N PRO A 130 5.24 -26.00 -2.84
CA PRO A 130 6.32 -25.36 -3.57
C PRO A 130 6.04 -23.88 -3.79
N ILE A 131 6.97 -23.03 -3.33
CA ILE A 131 6.95 -21.59 -3.54
C ILE A 131 7.82 -21.28 -4.77
N ILE A 132 7.21 -20.80 -5.84
CA ILE A 132 7.84 -20.68 -7.16
C ILE A 132 7.57 -19.32 -7.81
N GLY A 133 8.48 -18.89 -8.69
CA GLY A 133 8.37 -17.63 -9.42
C GLY A 133 8.99 -16.41 -8.74
N GLU A 134 9.66 -16.56 -7.58
CA GLU A 134 10.25 -15.42 -6.85
C GLU A 134 11.23 -14.58 -7.67
N GLU A 135 11.93 -15.21 -8.62
CA GLU A 135 12.91 -14.58 -9.53
C GLU A 135 12.28 -13.84 -10.71
N THR A 136 10.95 -13.94 -10.90
CA THR A 136 10.27 -13.31 -12.06
C THR A 136 10.24 -11.78 -11.98
N GLY A 137 10.32 -11.23 -10.77
CA GLY A 137 10.43 -9.79 -10.50
C GLY A 137 9.18 -8.95 -10.80
N ASN A 138 8.29 -9.39 -11.69
CA ASN A 138 7.04 -8.68 -12.02
C ASN A 138 5.94 -9.64 -12.49
N GLY A 139 4.70 -9.12 -12.53
CA GLY A 139 3.52 -9.92 -12.88
C GLY A 139 3.48 -10.43 -14.33
N ALA A 140 4.08 -9.74 -15.30
CA ALA A 140 4.10 -10.22 -16.69
C ALA A 140 5.01 -11.45 -16.84
N ALA A 141 6.21 -11.39 -16.26
CA ALA A 141 7.13 -12.52 -16.22
C ALA A 141 6.56 -13.69 -15.42
N LEU A 142 5.88 -13.43 -14.29
CA LEU A 142 5.19 -14.47 -13.54
C LEU A 142 4.07 -15.12 -14.35
N ALA A 143 3.28 -14.35 -15.10
CA ALA A 143 2.22 -14.91 -15.95
C ALA A 143 2.77 -15.83 -17.04
N ALA A 144 3.85 -15.43 -17.72
CA ALA A 144 4.53 -16.28 -18.69
C ALA A 144 5.07 -17.58 -18.04
N PHE A 145 5.69 -17.47 -16.86
CA PHE A 145 6.14 -18.62 -16.09
C PHE A 145 5.00 -19.55 -15.70
N MET A 146 3.86 -19.02 -15.25
CA MET A 146 2.67 -19.80 -14.88
C MET A 146 2.07 -20.54 -16.08
N LEU A 147 1.97 -19.90 -17.24
CA LEU A 147 1.52 -20.55 -18.47
C LEU A 147 2.40 -21.75 -18.82
N ASP A 148 3.70 -21.62 -18.69
CA ASP A 148 4.64 -22.69 -19.00
C ASP A 148 4.64 -23.80 -17.93
N HIS A 149 4.70 -23.44 -16.65
CA HIS A 149 4.76 -24.37 -15.53
C HIS A 149 3.45 -25.16 -15.38
N TYR A 150 2.31 -24.47 -15.27
CA TYR A 150 1.04 -25.09 -14.92
C TYR A 150 0.53 -26.02 -16.04
N ASN A 151 0.79 -25.68 -17.31
CA ASN A 151 0.43 -26.54 -18.44
C ASN A 151 1.27 -27.83 -18.55
N ARG A 152 2.44 -27.89 -17.88
CA ARG A 152 3.26 -29.10 -17.84
C ARG A 152 2.97 -30.00 -16.64
N LEU A 153 2.19 -29.52 -15.66
CA LEU A 153 1.81 -30.34 -14.52
C LEU A 153 0.85 -31.47 -14.96
N PRO A 154 0.90 -32.63 -14.28
CA PRO A 154 -0.01 -33.74 -14.58
C PRO A 154 -1.48 -33.30 -14.50
N ALA A 155 -2.33 -33.85 -15.38
CA ALA A 155 -3.76 -33.57 -15.37
C ALA A 155 -4.44 -33.88 -14.02
N THR A 156 -3.90 -34.83 -13.24
CA THR A 156 -4.37 -35.13 -11.88
C THR A 156 -4.19 -33.98 -10.89
N GLN A 157 -3.34 -33.00 -11.21
CA GLN A 157 -3.11 -31.80 -10.39
C GLN A 157 -3.86 -30.58 -10.92
N THR A 158 -4.17 -30.53 -12.21
CA THR A 158 -4.65 -29.32 -12.89
C THR A 158 -6.03 -29.47 -13.50
N VAL A 159 -6.62 -30.67 -13.50
CA VAL A 159 -7.92 -30.95 -14.10
C VAL A 159 -8.82 -31.69 -13.11
N ARG A 160 -10.06 -31.22 -12.97
CA ARG A 160 -11.13 -31.86 -12.18
C ARG A 160 -12.41 -31.89 -13.00
N GLN A 161 -13.08 -33.04 -13.04
CA GLN A 161 -14.33 -33.21 -13.82
C GLN A 161 -14.20 -32.73 -15.27
N ASN A 162 -13.07 -33.05 -15.93
CA ASN A 162 -12.75 -32.63 -17.30
C ASN A 162 -12.64 -31.10 -17.51
N ARG A 163 -12.49 -30.33 -16.43
CA ARG A 163 -12.26 -28.88 -16.46
C ARG A 163 -10.91 -28.55 -15.85
N LYS A 164 -10.16 -27.67 -16.50
CA LYS A 164 -8.89 -27.17 -15.96
C LYS A 164 -9.18 -26.28 -14.76
N LEU A 165 -8.51 -26.56 -13.65
CA LEU A 165 -8.66 -25.83 -12.40
C LEU A 165 -8.11 -24.41 -12.54
N PRO A 166 -8.83 -23.39 -12.09
CA PRO A 166 -8.34 -22.03 -12.05
C PRO A 166 -7.25 -21.86 -10.97
N LEU A 167 -6.51 -20.75 -11.08
CA LEU A 167 -5.63 -20.27 -10.03
C LEU A 167 -6.35 -19.22 -9.17
N LEU A 168 -6.18 -19.33 -7.86
CA LEU A 168 -6.69 -18.33 -6.92
C LEU A 168 -5.69 -17.18 -6.81
N PHE A 169 -6.10 -15.96 -7.16
CA PHE A 169 -5.24 -14.79 -7.09
C PHE A 169 -5.61 -13.90 -5.92
N LEU A 170 -4.76 -13.89 -4.89
CA LEU A 170 -4.92 -13.06 -3.69
C LEU A 170 -4.27 -11.69 -3.91
N VAL A 171 -5.09 -10.64 -3.93
CA VAL A 171 -4.69 -9.30 -4.38
C VAL A 171 -5.16 -8.18 -3.47
N GLY A 172 -4.48 -7.04 -3.59
CA GLY A 172 -4.99 -5.77 -3.08
C GLY A 172 -5.96 -5.12 -4.06
N GLU A 173 -6.80 -4.21 -3.56
CA GLU A 173 -7.76 -3.45 -4.39
C GLU A 173 -7.05 -2.73 -5.55
N VAL A 174 -5.98 -2.01 -5.24
CA VAL A 174 -5.13 -1.34 -6.23
C VAL A 174 -4.13 -2.35 -6.79
N ARG A 175 -4.32 -2.73 -8.06
CA ARG A 175 -3.47 -3.69 -8.77
C ARG A 175 -3.47 -3.45 -10.28
N ARG A 176 -2.49 -4.04 -10.97
CA ARG A 176 -2.49 -4.16 -12.44
C ARG A 176 -3.14 -5.46 -12.84
N ASP A 177 -3.90 -5.46 -13.92
CA ASP A 177 -4.63 -6.61 -14.48
C ASP A 177 -3.76 -7.53 -15.36
N ILE A 178 -2.44 -7.35 -15.36
CA ILE A 178 -1.55 -8.03 -16.30
C ILE A 178 -1.57 -9.56 -16.16
N ILE A 179 -1.65 -10.10 -14.94
CA ILE A 179 -1.72 -11.54 -14.69
C ILE A 179 -3.02 -12.14 -15.24
N PRO A 180 -4.22 -11.71 -14.77
CA PRO A 180 -5.47 -12.30 -15.25
C PRO A 180 -5.66 -12.13 -16.76
N ARG A 181 -5.25 -10.99 -17.31
CA ARG A 181 -5.28 -10.74 -18.76
C ARG A 181 -4.35 -11.69 -19.54
N SER A 182 -3.12 -11.91 -19.06
CA SER A 182 -2.14 -12.74 -19.76
C SER A 182 -2.52 -14.22 -19.71
N LEU A 183 -2.97 -14.71 -18.54
CA LEU A 183 -3.36 -16.12 -18.36
C LEU A 183 -4.63 -16.51 -19.14
N GLN A 184 -5.51 -15.54 -19.40
CA GLN A 184 -6.81 -15.75 -20.03
C GLN A 184 -6.90 -15.12 -21.44
N SER A 185 -5.77 -14.75 -22.03
CA SER A 185 -5.74 -14.09 -23.34
C SER A 185 -6.40 -14.94 -24.43
N SER A 186 -7.16 -14.30 -25.32
CA SER A 186 -7.74 -14.93 -26.52
C SER A 186 -6.68 -15.41 -27.51
N ASP A 187 -5.47 -14.85 -27.44
CA ASP A 187 -4.35 -15.22 -28.31
C ASP A 187 -3.73 -16.58 -27.96
N LEU A 188 -4.06 -17.11 -26.78
CA LEU A 188 -3.68 -18.46 -26.35
C LEU A 188 -4.66 -19.50 -26.89
N LEU A 189 -4.14 -20.70 -27.16
CA LEU A 189 -4.94 -21.90 -27.37
C LEU A 189 -5.84 -22.14 -26.15
N GLU A 190 -7.06 -22.63 -26.39
CA GLU A 190 -8.08 -22.79 -25.34
C GLU A 190 -7.57 -23.69 -24.19
N GLU A 191 -6.84 -24.75 -24.51
CA GLU A 191 -6.30 -25.71 -23.55
C GLU A 191 -5.14 -25.11 -22.73
N ALA A 192 -4.43 -24.14 -23.32
CA ALA A 192 -3.31 -23.46 -22.68
C ALA A 192 -3.74 -22.37 -21.70
N ARG A 193 -4.94 -21.78 -21.88
CA ARG A 193 -5.50 -20.74 -21.00
C ARG A 193 -5.65 -21.26 -19.57
N ILE A 194 -5.46 -20.38 -18.61
CA ILE A 194 -5.59 -20.69 -17.18
C ILE A 194 -6.59 -19.71 -16.59
N GLY A 195 -7.71 -20.22 -16.09
CA GLY A 195 -8.70 -19.39 -15.40
C GLY A 195 -8.08 -18.76 -14.15
N VAL A 196 -8.47 -17.52 -13.85
CA VAL A 196 -8.02 -16.81 -12.65
C VAL A 196 -9.23 -16.35 -11.86
N HIS A 197 -9.29 -16.73 -10.59
CA HIS A 197 -10.27 -16.23 -9.65
C HIS A 197 -9.61 -15.19 -8.74
N GLU A 198 -9.94 -13.92 -8.95
CA GLU A 198 -9.35 -12.81 -8.19
C GLU A 198 -10.12 -12.52 -6.91
N VAL A 199 -9.41 -12.45 -5.79
CA VAL A 199 -9.97 -12.09 -4.49
C VAL A 199 -9.22 -10.90 -3.93
N VAL A 200 -9.92 -9.78 -3.84
CA VAL A 200 -9.43 -8.57 -3.16
C VAL A 200 -9.49 -8.84 -1.66
N ILE A 201 -8.34 -9.19 -1.07
CA ILE A 201 -8.22 -9.58 0.35
C ILE A 201 -7.76 -8.43 1.25
N TYR A 202 -7.27 -7.35 0.66
CA TYR A 202 -6.97 -6.12 1.37
C TYR A 202 -7.20 -4.90 0.49
N GLU A 203 -7.42 -3.78 1.16
CA GLU A 203 -7.57 -2.46 0.57
C GLU A 203 -6.57 -1.50 1.22
N THR A 204 -6.28 -0.41 0.52
CA THR A 204 -5.46 0.67 1.06
C THR A 204 -6.39 1.84 1.32
N CYS A 205 -6.61 2.14 2.59
CA CYS A 205 -7.54 3.18 3.03
C CYS A 205 -6.78 4.33 3.69
N GLU A 206 -7.46 5.46 3.85
CA GLU A 206 -7.00 6.49 4.77
C GLU A 206 -7.04 5.94 6.20
N MET A 207 -5.99 6.20 6.97
CA MET A 207 -5.85 5.73 8.34
C MET A 207 -6.90 6.40 9.23
N ALA A 208 -7.72 5.60 9.91
CA ALA A 208 -8.83 6.11 10.71
C ALA A 208 -8.39 7.12 11.80
N SER A 209 -7.18 6.97 12.34
CA SER A 209 -6.63 7.87 13.35
C SER A 209 -6.01 9.14 12.78
N PHE A 210 -5.81 9.25 11.46
CA PHE A 210 -5.05 10.33 10.83
C PHE A 210 -5.55 11.72 11.26
N HIS A 211 -6.87 11.95 11.20
CA HIS A 211 -7.47 13.22 11.60
C HIS A 211 -7.15 13.57 13.07
N ILE A 212 -7.17 12.58 13.96
CA ILE A 212 -6.91 12.75 15.40
C ILE A 212 -5.42 13.03 15.62
N ASP A 213 -4.55 12.23 15.02
CA ASP A 213 -3.10 12.34 15.17
C ASP A 213 -2.57 13.65 14.58
N PHE A 214 -3.10 14.07 13.43
CA PHE A 214 -2.75 15.34 12.79
C PHE A 214 -3.24 16.54 13.60
N SER A 215 -4.50 16.53 14.06
CA SER A 215 -5.03 17.61 14.92
C SER A 215 -4.27 17.75 16.24
N ARG A 216 -3.86 16.62 16.83
CA ARG A 216 -2.99 16.59 18.02
C ARG A 216 -1.63 17.21 17.72
N ALA A 217 -0.98 16.80 16.63
CA ALA A 217 0.34 17.32 16.25
C ALA A 217 0.29 18.84 15.98
N LEU A 218 -0.75 19.34 15.32
CA LEU A 218 -0.98 20.78 15.13
C LEU A 218 -1.06 21.51 16.48
N SER A 219 -1.85 20.98 17.42
CA SER A 219 -2.06 21.58 18.75
C SER A 219 -0.78 21.58 19.60
N GLU A 220 -0.02 20.48 19.56
CA GLU A 220 1.27 20.34 20.23
C GLU A 220 2.31 21.33 19.68
N ASN A 221 2.36 21.51 18.36
CA ASN A 221 3.24 22.48 17.71
C ASN A 221 2.91 23.91 18.12
N VAL A 222 1.63 24.30 18.16
CA VAL A 222 1.21 25.62 18.70
C VAL A 222 1.65 25.77 20.16
N ALA A 223 1.43 24.76 21.00
CA ALA A 223 1.78 24.80 22.43
C ALA A 223 3.29 24.89 22.68
N SER A 224 4.12 24.41 21.75
CA SER A 224 5.59 24.52 21.82
C SER A 224 6.12 25.95 21.63
N GLY A 225 5.27 26.88 21.16
CA GLY A 225 5.67 28.25 20.86
C GLY A 225 6.34 28.44 19.48
N ALA A 226 6.30 27.41 18.63
CA ALA A 226 6.77 27.51 17.25
C ALA A 226 6.00 28.61 16.49
N GLN A 227 6.73 29.39 15.69
CA GLN A 227 6.17 30.50 14.90
C GLN A 227 5.75 30.07 13.51
N GLU A 228 6.35 28.99 12.99
CA GLU A 228 6.02 28.40 11.71
C GLU A 228 6.11 26.88 11.77
N GLN A 229 5.36 26.20 10.92
CA GLN A 229 5.45 24.76 10.69
C GLN A 229 5.24 24.41 9.20
N TRP A 230 5.73 23.23 8.82
CA TRP A 230 5.56 22.68 7.48
C TRP A 230 4.75 21.39 7.51
N VAL A 231 3.83 21.25 6.58
CA VAL A 231 3.11 19.99 6.29
C VAL A 231 3.56 19.50 4.93
N VAL A 232 4.19 18.32 4.88
CA VAL A 232 4.71 17.71 3.65
C VAL A 232 3.76 16.59 3.21
N VAL A 233 3.15 16.76 2.04
CA VAL A 233 2.13 15.87 1.49
C VAL A 233 2.75 14.94 0.43
N PHE A 234 2.69 13.64 0.71
CA PHE A 234 3.33 12.59 -0.11
C PHE A 234 2.43 12.06 -1.22
N SER A 235 1.11 12.23 -1.10
CA SER A 235 0.16 11.68 -2.07
C SER A 235 -1.18 12.43 -2.01
N PRO A 236 -2.01 12.33 -3.07
CA PRO A 236 -3.39 12.83 -3.04
C PRO A 236 -4.23 12.32 -1.85
N GLN A 237 -3.97 11.08 -1.43
CA GLN A 237 -4.63 10.49 -0.27
C GLN A 237 -4.26 11.27 1.01
N GLY A 238 -5.26 11.64 1.82
CA GLY A 238 -5.10 12.49 3.01
C GLY A 238 -5.20 14.00 2.79
N CYS A 239 -5.21 14.48 1.54
CA CYS A 239 -5.29 15.92 1.25
C CYS A 239 -6.57 16.56 1.82
N LYS A 240 -7.72 15.89 1.67
CA LYS A 240 -9.00 16.38 2.19
C LYS A 240 -8.97 16.49 3.71
N ALA A 241 -8.62 15.39 4.39
CA ALA A 241 -8.56 15.34 5.84
C ALA A 241 -7.55 16.34 6.42
N MET A 242 -6.39 16.53 5.77
CA MET A 242 -5.42 17.56 6.14
C MET A 242 -6.03 18.98 6.05
N LEU A 243 -6.66 19.34 4.92
CA LEU A 243 -7.26 20.68 4.75
C LEU A 243 -8.46 20.90 5.68
N ASP A 244 -9.26 19.86 5.93
CA ASP A 244 -10.35 19.87 6.91
C ASP A 244 -9.80 20.12 8.33
N CYS A 245 -8.75 19.42 8.75
CA CYS A 245 -8.10 19.61 10.05
C CYS A 245 -7.48 21.00 10.22
N LEU A 246 -6.91 21.57 9.15
CA LEU A 246 -6.42 22.95 9.14
C LEU A 246 -7.56 23.97 9.19
N GLY A 247 -8.81 23.53 9.04
CA GLY A 247 -9.98 24.38 8.97
C GLY A 247 -9.97 25.25 7.71
N TRP A 248 -9.33 24.79 6.63
CA TRP A 248 -9.14 25.54 5.39
C TRP A 248 -10.19 25.24 4.33
N LEU A 249 -11.07 24.28 4.57
CA LEU A 249 -12.21 24.00 3.71
C LEU A 249 -13.47 24.74 4.18
N ASP A 250 -14.33 25.11 3.23
CA ASP A 250 -15.69 25.59 3.45
C ASP A 250 -16.70 24.42 3.48
N GLU A 251 -17.98 24.74 3.65
CA GLU A 251 -19.07 23.74 3.67
C GLU A 251 -19.19 22.93 2.36
N SER A 252 -18.68 23.48 1.24
CA SER A 252 -18.64 22.81 -0.05
C SER A 252 -17.39 21.95 -0.25
N GLY A 253 -16.48 21.92 0.72
CA GLY A 253 -15.22 21.20 0.65
C GLY A 253 -14.18 21.90 -0.24
N ARG A 254 -14.32 23.21 -0.49
CA ARG A 254 -13.37 24.02 -1.27
C ARG A 254 -12.54 24.90 -0.35
N TYR A 255 -11.34 25.26 -0.80
CA TYR A 255 -10.44 26.14 -0.05
C TYR A 255 -11.07 27.52 0.13
N LYS A 256 -11.16 27.99 1.38
CA LYS A 256 -11.62 29.36 1.68
C LYS A 256 -10.43 30.31 1.77
N SER A 257 -10.39 31.31 0.90
CA SER A 257 -9.33 32.34 0.85
C SER A 257 -9.24 33.19 2.11
N ASP A 258 -10.35 33.29 2.84
CA ASP A 258 -10.49 34.15 4.02
C ASP A 258 -10.18 33.39 5.32
N ALA A 259 -9.37 32.32 5.24
CA ALA A 259 -8.79 31.67 6.41
C ALA A 259 -7.81 32.65 7.08
N THR A 260 -8.34 33.64 7.79
CA THR A 260 -7.57 34.49 8.68
C THR A 260 -6.99 33.59 9.75
N ASP A 261 -5.67 33.39 9.68
CA ASP A 261 -4.87 32.63 10.63
C ASP A 261 -4.99 33.32 12.00
N SER A 262 -6.02 32.94 12.77
CA SER A 262 -6.14 33.26 14.21
C SER A 262 -5.03 32.57 15.01
N SER A 263 -4.35 31.60 14.39
CA SER A 263 -3.17 30.93 14.88
C SER A 263 -2.00 31.89 15.02
N THR A 264 -1.30 31.82 16.16
CA THR A 264 -0.01 32.48 16.37
C THR A 264 1.12 31.82 15.56
N MET A 265 0.85 30.69 14.90
CA MET A 265 1.81 29.90 14.14
C MET A 265 1.37 29.79 12.67
N THR A 266 2.25 30.17 11.74
CA THR A 266 1.99 30.07 10.31
C THR A 266 2.17 28.63 9.83
N THR A 267 1.24 28.11 9.03
CA THR A 267 1.33 26.76 8.46
C THR A 267 1.60 26.79 6.96
N TYR A 268 2.71 26.19 6.53
CA TYR A 268 3.04 26.02 5.13
C TYR A 268 2.79 24.57 4.66
N VAL A 269 2.50 24.41 3.38
CA VAL A 269 2.21 23.11 2.76
C VAL A 269 3.15 22.89 1.59
N ALA A 270 3.90 21.79 1.65
CA ALA A 270 4.78 21.32 0.60
C ALA A 270 4.24 20.02 0.01
N THR A 271 4.38 19.84 -1.30
CA THR A 271 4.06 18.56 -1.98
C THR A 271 5.32 17.92 -2.54
N ILE A 272 5.38 16.58 -2.53
CA ILE A 272 6.53 15.84 -3.06
C ILE A 272 6.70 15.92 -4.59
N GLY A 273 5.69 16.43 -5.29
CA GLY A 273 5.73 16.55 -6.74
C GLY A 273 4.44 17.08 -7.33
N PRO A 274 4.44 17.26 -8.68
CA PRO A 274 3.35 17.92 -9.39
C PRO A 274 2.03 17.17 -9.30
N THR A 275 2.04 15.82 -9.24
CA THR A 275 0.80 15.03 -9.16
C THR A 275 -0.06 15.40 -7.95
N THR A 276 0.55 15.52 -6.77
CA THR A 276 -0.16 15.89 -5.53
C THR A 276 -0.57 17.35 -5.54
N ARG A 277 0.29 18.24 -6.07
CA ARG A 277 -0.02 19.66 -6.24
C ARG A 277 -1.25 19.86 -7.13
N ASP A 278 -1.23 19.26 -8.32
CA ASP A 278 -2.30 19.42 -9.31
C ASP A 278 -3.62 18.85 -8.80
N TYR A 279 -3.57 17.79 -7.99
CA TYR A 279 -4.73 17.26 -7.28
C TYR A 279 -5.31 18.26 -6.27
N LEU A 280 -4.46 18.88 -5.42
CA LEU A 280 -4.90 19.88 -4.44
C LEU A 280 -5.59 21.08 -5.11
N ILE A 281 -5.01 21.57 -6.21
CA ILE A 281 -5.55 22.67 -6.99
C ILE A 281 -6.88 22.29 -7.63
N LYS A 282 -6.92 21.15 -8.32
CA LYS A 282 -8.11 20.73 -9.07
C LYS A 282 -9.30 20.45 -8.14
N GLU A 283 -9.08 19.63 -7.12
CA GLU A 283 -10.15 19.11 -6.28
C GLU A 283 -10.60 20.14 -5.23
N PHE A 284 -9.67 20.85 -4.59
CA PHE A 284 -9.99 21.77 -3.49
C PHE A 284 -9.83 23.25 -3.86
N GLY A 285 -9.15 23.59 -4.95
CA GLY A 285 -8.79 24.98 -5.25
C GLY A 285 -7.68 25.52 -4.36
N PHE A 286 -6.93 24.64 -3.68
CA PHE A 286 -5.80 25.01 -2.83
C PHE A 286 -4.49 24.88 -3.60
N GLU A 287 -3.72 25.96 -3.68
CA GLU A 287 -2.36 25.93 -4.22
C GLU A 287 -1.34 25.75 -3.07
N PRO A 288 -0.60 24.63 -3.05
CA PRO A 288 0.47 24.44 -2.06
C PRO A 288 1.55 25.50 -2.19
N HIS A 289 2.09 25.93 -1.05
CA HIS A 289 3.18 26.91 -0.99
C HIS A 289 4.42 26.47 -1.78
N VAL A 290 4.70 25.17 -1.80
CA VAL A 290 5.78 24.63 -2.64
C VAL A 290 5.46 23.23 -3.19
N SER A 291 5.99 22.95 -4.37
CA SER A 291 6.00 21.61 -4.96
C SER A 291 7.42 21.29 -5.38
N ALA A 292 7.98 20.19 -4.86
CA ALA A 292 9.34 19.81 -5.20
C ALA A 292 9.44 19.29 -6.64
N GLU A 293 10.56 19.61 -7.30
CA GLU A 293 10.87 19.07 -8.63
C GLU A 293 11.21 17.57 -8.57
N LYS A 294 11.77 17.12 -7.44
CA LYS A 294 12.18 15.74 -7.20
C LYS A 294 11.47 15.21 -5.96
N PRO A 295 10.79 14.04 -6.04
CA PRO A 295 10.14 13.39 -4.91
C PRO A 295 11.18 12.68 -4.03
N SER A 296 12.15 13.43 -3.48
CA SER A 296 13.20 12.93 -2.60
C SER A 296 13.31 13.80 -1.33
N PRO A 297 13.96 13.31 -0.27
CA PRO A 297 14.24 14.11 0.92
C PRO A 297 14.95 15.44 0.57
N GLU A 298 15.98 15.38 -0.25
CA GLU A 298 16.77 16.54 -0.70
C GLU A 298 15.93 17.49 -1.55
N GLY A 299 15.09 16.94 -2.43
CA GLY A 299 14.20 17.73 -3.28
C GLY A 299 13.20 18.54 -2.47
N ILE A 300 12.57 17.93 -1.46
CA ILE A 300 11.65 18.63 -0.56
C ILE A 300 12.38 19.66 0.29
N TYR A 301 13.50 19.28 0.91
CA TYR A 301 14.27 20.19 1.75
C TYR A 301 14.70 21.44 0.98
N ALA A 302 15.28 21.26 -0.21
CA ALA A 302 15.69 22.37 -1.06
C ALA A 302 14.51 23.26 -1.47
N ALA A 303 13.36 22.67 -1.78
CA ALA A 303 12.17 23.40 -2.15
C ALA A 303 11.64 24.27 -1.00
N ILE A 304 11.59 23.73 0.22
CA ILE A 304 11.20 24.44 1.44
C ILE A 304 12.16 25.60 1.74
N GLU A 305 13.48 25.34 1.71
CA GLU A 305 14.49 26.36 2.01
C GLU A 305 14.50 27.50 0.98
N ASN A 306 14.33 27.17 -0.31
CA ASN A 306 14.17 28.17 -1.36
C ASN A 306 12.94 29.05 -1.12
N TYR A 307 11.82 28.45 -0.72
CA TYR A 307 10.59 29.19 -0.39
C TYR A 307 10.80 30.12 0.81
N ARG A 308 11.43 29.63 1.89
CA ARG A 308 11.73 30.43 3.09
C ARG A 308 12.64 31.61 2.75
N THR A 309 13.71 31.37 2.00
CA THR A 309 14.67 32.42 1.61
C THR A 309 14.03 33.51 0.74
N THR A 310 13.17 33.10 -0.20
CA THR A 310 12.49 34.04 -1.11
C THR A 310 11.45 34.89 -0.37
N ASN A 311 10.71 34.31 0.58
CA ASN A 311 9.67 35.02 1.31
C ASN A 311 10.18 35.85 2.48
N VAL A 312 11.31 35.49 3.10
CA VAL A 312 12.00 36.34 4.09
C VAL A 312 12.51 37.63 3.42
N THR A 313 12.95 37.57 2.17
CA THR A 313 13.45 38.75 1.43
C THR A 313 12.33 39.70 1.01
N THR A 314 11.08 39.23 0.94
CA THR A 314 9.93 40.04 0.49
C THR A 314 9.24 40.79 1.65
N GLN A 315 9.58 40.48 2.91
CA GLN A 315 9.04 41.13 4.11
C GLN A 315 10.00 42.15 4.77
N LEU A 316 11.18 42.39 4.18
CA LEU A 316 12.13 43.45 4.55
C LEU A 316 12.06 44.62 3.57
#